data_AF-A0A2I0AH69-F1
#
_entry.id   AF-A0A2I0AH69-F1
#
_cell.length_a   1.000
_cell.length_b   1.000
_cell.length_c   1.000
_cell.angle_alpha   90.00
_cell.angle_beta   90.00
_cell.angle_gamma   90.00
#
_symmetry.space_group_name_H-M   'P 1'
#
loop_
_entity.id
_entity.type
_entity.pdbx_description
1 polymer ?
#
loop_
_entity_poly.entity_id
_entity_poly.type
_entity_poly.pdbx_seq_one_letter_code
_entity_poly.pdbx_strand_id
1 'polypeptide(L)'
;MVVSDMVLANIKQGEKESLRDYTDHFFVAAAKAENVDPAVAMHNYRKGLKSGDLSKSLQLVKPRSYPELVATASQFVLLEDAEASPPDVSGVKKERKKKHRG
;
A
#
# COMPACT_ATOMS: atom_id res chain seq x y z
N MET A 1 4.27 26.29 -2.44
CA MET A 1 4.01 25.89 -1.03
C MET A 1 5.09 24.89 -0.69
N VAL A 2 6.03 25.23 0.21
CA VAL A 2 7.11 24.32 0.61
C VAL A 2 6.47 23.23 1.47
N VAL A 3 6.71 21.96 1.12
CA VAL A 3 6.28 20.84 1.96
C VAL A 3 7.35 20.67 3.04
N SER A 4 6.95 20.79 4.30
CA SER A 4 7.84 20.65 5.47
C SER A 4 7.41 19.44 6.31
N ASP A 5 8.22 19.06 7.31
CA ASP A 5 7.88 18.01 8.28
C ASP A 5 6.45 18.15 8.86
N MET A 6 6.04 19.40 9.16
CA MET A 6 4.70 19.72 9.65
C MET A 6 3.59 19.32 8.65
N VAL A 7 3.85 19.42 7.35
CA VAL A 7 2.87 19.03 6.32
C VAL A 7 2.70 17.53 6.32
N LEU A 8 3.80 16.76 6.36
CA LEU A 8 3.76 15.29 6.40
C LEU A 8 3.07 14.77 7.67
N ALA A 9 3.28 15.43 8.81
CA ALA A 9 2.64 15.07 10.08
C ALA A 9 1.11 15.20 10.07
N ASN A 10 0.56 16.00 9.15
CA ASN A 10 -0.88 16.21 9.01
C ASN A 10 -1.54 15.28 7.98
N ILE A 11 -0.75 14.52 7.21
CA ILE A 11 -1.28 13.54 6.26
C ILE A 11 -1.73 12.31 7.04
N LYS A 12 -3.03 12.06 7.03
CA LYS A 12 -3.65 10.91 7.68
C LYS A 12 -4.56 10.22 6.68
N GLN A 13 -4.55 8.90 6.72
CA GLN A 13 -5.45 8.09 5.93
C GLN A 13 -6.88 8.32 6.40
N GLY A 14 -7.76 8.72 5.48
CA GLY A 14 -9.18 8.84 5.75
C GLY A 14 -9.83 7.50 6.09
N GLU A 15 -10.92 7.49 6.86
CA GLU A 15 -11.60 6.24 7.25
C GLU A 15 -12.00 5.37 6.04
N LYS A 16 -12.51 6.02 4.99
CA LYS A 16 -12.95 5.41 3.73
C LYS A 16 -11.88 5.47 2.62
N GLU A 17 -10.73 6.04 2.92
CA GLU A 17 -9.65 6.15 1.94
C GLU A 17 -8.97 4.79 1.76
N SER A 18 -8.71 4.43 0.49
CA SER A 18 -7.97 3.23 0.14
C SER A 18 -6.52 3.34 0.64
N LEU A 19 -5.83 2.21 0.77
CA LEU A 19 -4.40 2.24 1.05
C LEU A 19 -3.62 2.85 -0.11
N ARG A 20 -4.04 2.60 -1.35
CA ARG A 20 -3.43 3.16 -2.56
C ARG A 20 -3.42 4.68 -2.55
N ASP A 21 -4.60 5.30 -2.38
CA ASP A 21 -4.73 6.76 -2.42
C ASP A 21 -3.91 7.45 -1.33
N TYR A 22 -3.94 6.90 -0.11
CA TYR A 22 -3.12 7.38 1.00
C TYR A 22 -1.62 7.24 0.72
N THR A 23 -1.20 6.07 0.26
CA THR A 23 0.20 5.78 -0.04
C THR A 23 0.75 6.70 -1.11
N ASP A 24 -0.02 6.88 -2.20
CA ASP A 24 0.35 7.73 -3.32
C ASP A 24 0.45 9.19 -2.90
N HIS A 25 -0.57 9.74 -2.24
CA HIS A 25 -0.53 11.14 -1.85
C HIS A 25 0.57 11.42 -0.80
N PHE A 26 0.87 10.45 0.08
CA PHE A 26 1.86 10.65 1.14
C PHE A 26 3.25 10.69 0.53
N PHE A 27 3.58 9.72 -0.32
CA PHE A 27 4.91 9.65 -0.92
C PHE A 27 5.14 10.73 -1.98
N VAL A 28 4.08 11.20 -2.66
CA VAL A 28 4.16 12.41 -3.49
C VAL A 28 4.49 13.65 -2.66
N ALA A 29 3.88 13.80 -1.47
CA ALA A 29 4.22 14.89 -0.57
C ALA A 29 5.64 14.76 -0.02
N ALA A 30 6.04 13.57 0.43
CA ALA A 30 7.37 13.31 0.95
C ALA A 30 8.47 13.56 -0.09
N ALA A 31 8.25 13.19 -1.35
CA ALA A 31 9.20 13.45 -2.44
C ALA A 31 9.35 14.94 -2.79
N LYS A 32 8.34 15.75 -2.48
CA LYS A 32 8.36 17.22 -2.67
C LYS A 32 8.88 17.97 -1.44
N ALA A 33 9.09 17.27 -0.33
CA ALA A 33 9.50 17.88 0.91
C ALA A 33 11.01 18.12 0.91
N GLU A 34 11.40 19.36 1.18
CA GLU A 34 12.82 19.73 1.27
C GLU A 34 13.33 19.46 2.69
N ASN A 35 14.51 18.86 2.80
CA ASN A 35 15.23 18.65 4.07
C ASN A 35 14.48 17.82 5.14
N VAL A 36 13.57 16.94 4.73
CA VAL A 36 12.92 16.00 5.65
C VAL A 36 13.83 14.81 5.93
N ASP A 37 14.08 14.51 7.20
CA ASP A 37 14.77 13.28 7.60
C ASP A 37 13.92 12.06 7.18
N PRO A 38 14.49 11.08 6.44
CA PRO A 38 13.77 9.86 6.07
C PRO A 38 13.11 9.14 7.26
N ALA A 39 13.71 9.16 8.44
CA ALA A 39 13.14 8.59 9.65
C ALA A 39 11.88 9.34 10.12
N VAL A 40 11.84 10.66 9.96
CA VAL A 40 10.66 11.50 10.23
C VAL A 40 9.54 11.20 9.24
N ALA A 41 9.85 11.12 7.94
CA ALA A 41 8.87 10.71 6.93
C ALA A 41 8.31 9.31 7.21
N MET A 42 9.16 8.34 7.53
CA MET A 42 8.75 6.98 7.90
C MET A 42 7.89 6.94 9.17
N HIS A 43 8.19 7.79 10.16
CA HIS A 43 7.37 7.93 11.36
C HIS A 43 5.98 8.47 11.03
N ASN A 44 5.91 9.58 10.27
CA ASN A 44 4.65 10.22 9.90
C ASN A 44 3.78 9.29 9.05
N TYR A 45 4.36 8.56 8.08
CA TYR A 45 3.62 7.58 7.29
C TYR A 45 2.94 6.52 8.17
N ARG A 46 3.68 5.94 9.11
CA ARG A 46 3.15 4.91 10.02
C ARG A 46 2.08 5.44 10.95
N LYS A 47 2.25 6.68 11.42
CA LYS A 47 1.31 7.35 12.33
C LYS A 47 0.03 7.80 11.62
N GLY A 48 0.13 8.14 10.33
CA GLY A 48 -1.00 8.58 9.51
C GLY A 48 -1.91 7.44 9.05
N LEU A 49 -1.44 6.18 9.04
CA LEU A 49 -2.25 5.02 8.67
C LEU A 49 -3.44 4.82 9.62
N LYS A 50 -4.58 4.41 9.06
CA LYS A 50 -5.69 3.89 9.86
C LYS A 50 -5.34 2.51 10.40
N SER A 51 -6.08 2.05 11.42
CA SER A 51 -5.90 0.69 11.93
C SER A 51 -6.25 -0.32 10.84
N GLY A 52 -5.30 -1.19 10.49
CA GLY A 52 -5.44 -2.19 9.43
C GLY A 52 -4.23 -3.11 9.37
N ASP A 53 -4.19 -3.98 8.37
CA ASP A 53 -3.16 -5.02 8.32
C ASP A 53 -1.77 -4.47 8.02
N LEU A 54 -1.66 -3.44 7.18
CA LEU A 54 -0.40 -2.72 7.00
C LEU A 54 0.07 -2.08 8.32
N SER A 55 -0.81 -1.36 9.04
CA SER A 55 -0.41 -0.69 10.29
C SER A 55 0.06 -1.68 11.35
N LYS A 56 -0.61 -2.84 11.45
CA LYS A 56 -0.20 -3.93 12.36
C LYS A 56 1.13 -4.54 11.92
N SER A 57 1.29 -4.83 10.62
CA SER A 57 2.52 -5.38 10.06
C SER A 57 3.73 -4.48 10.34
N LEU A 58 3.59 -3.17 10.13
CA LEU A 58 4.65 -2.18 10.37
C LEU A 58 4.98 -1.97 11.86
N GLN A 59 4.06 -2.31 12.77
CA GLN A 59 4.32 -2.34 14.21
C GLN A 59 5.10 -3.59 14.62
N LEU A 60 4.77 -4.74 14.03
CA LEU A 60 5.43 -6.02 14.30
C LEU A 60 6.83 -6.08 13.68
N VAL A 61 6.94 -5.68 12.42
CA VAL A 61 8.18 -5.64 11.64
C VAL A 61 8.46 -4.20 11.26
N LYS A 62 9.22 -3.52 12.11
CA LYS A 62 9.59 -2.12 11.87
C LYS A 62 10.58 -2.05 10.70
N PRO A 63 10.27 -1.31 9.62
CA PRO A 63 11.21 -1.12 8.53
C PRO A 63 12.47 -0.39 8.99
N ARG A 64 13.62 -0.83 8.49
CA ARG A 64 14.95 -0.28 8.82
C ARG A 64 15.33 0.86 7.91
N SER A 65 14.67 0.99 6.75
CA SER A 65 14.97 2.00 5.76
C SER A 65 13.70 2.49 5.04
N TYR A 66 13.80 3.65 4.40
CA TYR A 66 12.71 4.22 3.60
C TYR A 66 12.33 3.33 2.40
N PRO A 67 13.27 2.76 1.62
CA PRO A 67 12.93 1.83 0.54
C PRO A 67 12.20 0.57 1.03
N GLU A 68 12.59 0.04 2.19
CA GLU A 68 11.91 -1.11 2.80
C GLU A 68 10.46 -0.78 3.18
N LEU A 69 10.23 0.39 3.78
CA LEU A 69 8.88 0.87 4.06
C LEU A 69 8.03 0.97 2.80
N VAL A 70 8.57 1.58 1.73
CA VAL A 70 7.88 1.73 0.44
C VAL A 70 7.55 0.36 -0.15
N ALA A 71 8.50 -0.58 -0.13
CA ALA A 71 8.28 -1.93 -0.65
C ALA A 71 7.16 -2.66 0.12
N THR A 72 7.13 -2.57 1.44
CA THR A 72 6.04 -3.15 2.25
C THR A 72 4.71 -2.47 1.94
N ALA A 73 4.65 -1.14 1.89
CA ALA A 73 3.42 -0.42 1.55
C ALA A 73 2.86 -0.85 0.18
N SER A 74 3.72 -0.92 -0.84
CA SER A 74 3.32 -1.37 -2.18
C SER A 74 2.78 -2.80 -2.21
N GLN A 75 3.34 -3.72 -1.41
CA GLN A 75 2.82 -5.09 -1.31
C GLN A 75 1.38 -5.11 -0.75
N PHE A 76 1.12 -4.32 0.29
CA PHE A 76 -0.22 -4.25 0.86
C PHE A 76 -1.21 -3.52 -0.04
N VAL A 77 -0.77 -2.51 -0.81
CA VAL A 77 -1.60 -1.88 -1.85
C VAL A 77 -2.05 -2.92 -2.89
N LEU A 78 -1.12 -3.73 -3.38
CA LEU A 78 -1.44 -4.79 -4.34
C LEU A 78 -2.40 -5.84 -3.77
N LEU A 79 -2.25 -6.16 -2.47
CA LEU A 79 -3.15 -7.09 -1.79
C LEU A 79 -4.57 -6.52 -1.67
N GLU A 80 -4.71 -5.27 -1.23
CA GLU A 80 -6.02 -4.60 -1.14
C GLU A 80 -6.70 -4.51 -2.53
N ASP A 81 -5.94 -4.17 -3.58
CA ASP A 81 -6.46 -4.10 -4.94
C ASP A 81 -6.92 -5.47 -5.45
N ALA A 82 -6.18 -6.54 -5.14
CA ALA A 82 -6.54 -7.90 -5.53
C ALA A 82 -7.82 -8.38 -4.82
N GLU A 83 -8.02 -8.01 -3.55
CA GLU A 83 -9.24 -8.29 -2.79
C GLU A 83 -10.45 -7.48 -3.28
N ALA A 84 -10.22 -6.26 -3.76
CA ALA A 84 -11.27 -5.41 -4.34
C ALA A 84 -11.72 -5.88 -5.74
N SER A 85 -10.87 -6.62 -6.45
CA SER A 85 -11.21 -7.19 -7.76
C SER A 85 -12.13 -8.41 -7.60
N PRO A 86 -13.22 -8.54 -8.39
CA PRO A 86 -13.96 -9.79 -8.45
C PRO A 86 -13.03 -10.93 -8.91
N PRO A 87 -13.24 -12.17 -8.44
CA PRO A 87 -12.48 -13.30 -8.94
C PRO A 87 -12.69 -13.40 -10.45
N ASP A 88 -11.59 -13.40 -11.20
CA ASP A 88 -11.62 -13.60 -12.65
C ASP A 88 -12.17 -14.99 -12.96
N VAL A 89 -13.45 -15.07 -13.33
CA VAL A 89 -14.12 -16.31 -13.72
C VAL A 89 -13.78 -16.77 -15.14
N SER A 90 -12.77 -16.19 -15.80
CA SER A 90 -12.38 -16.57 -17.17
C SER A 90 -11.36 -17.73 -17.23
N GLY A 91 -11.63 -18.81 -16.49
CA GLY A 91 -10.99 -20.12 -16.65
C GLY A 91 -11.84 -21.08 -17.49
N VAL A 92 -11.68 -21.01 -18.81
CA VAL A 92 -12.39 -21.70 -19.90
C VAL A 92 -12.69 -23.21 -19.69
N LYS A 93 -13.97 -23.58 -19.86
CA LYS A 93 -14.45 -24.91 -20.26
C LYS A 93 -13.92 -25.33 -21.64
N LYS A 94 -13.01 -26.32 -21.74
CA LYS A 94 -12.81 -27.29 -22.87
C LYS A 94 -11.94 -28.43 -22.30
N GLU A 95 -12.14 -29.74 -22.43
CA GLU A 95 -12.90 -30.56 -23.39
C GLU A 95 -13.06 -31.98 -22.78
N ARG A 96 -14.27 -32.36 -22.34
CA ARG A 96 -14.62 -33.76 -22.10
C ARG A 96 -15.12 -34.37 -23.41
N LYS A 97 -14.20 -34.82 -24.27
CA LYS A 97 -14.54 -35.79 -25.32
C LYS A 97 -13.31 -36.52 -25.84
N LYS A 98 -12.94 -37.64 -25.20
CA LYS A 98 -12.36 -38.76 -25.96
C LYS A 98 -13.21 -40.01 -25.73
N LYS A 99 -14.08 -40.22 -26.70
CA LYS A 99 -14.92 -41.40 -26.92
C LYS A 99 -14.00 -42.60 -27.08
N HIS A 100 -14.21 -43.63 -26.27
CA HIS A 100 -13.63 -44.96 -26.50
C HIS A 100 -14.03 -45.46 -27.89
N ARG A 101 -13.03 -45.86 -28.67
CA ARG A 101 -13.14 -46.71 -29.85
C ARG A 101 -11.75 -47.31 -30.10
N GLY A 102 -11.68 -48.63 -30.08
CA GLY A 102 -10.48 -49.45 -30.22
C GLY A 102 -10.64 -50.65 -29.30
#